data_AF-A0A522CGI7-F1
#
_entry.id   AF-A0A522CGI7-F1
#
_cell.length_a   1.000
_cell.length_b   1.000
_cell.length_c   1.000
_cell.angle_alpha   90.00
_cell.angle_beta   90.00
_cell.angle_gamma   90.00
#
_symmetry.space_group_name_H-M   'P 1'
#
loop_
_entity.id
_entity.type
_entity.pdbx_description
1 polymer ?
#
loop_
_entity_poly.entity_id
_entity_poly.type
_entity_poly.pdbx_seq_one_letter_code
_entity_poly.pdbx_strand_id
1 'polypeptide(L)'
;MAQQRVSQGGLSTYTDELGNATHVKTFTCCHCNQVFDVPKANEPEVGFCTRCFARECIRCARKGVCVPFMKKIESHERRSRLLIAASEG
;
A
#
# COMPACT_ATOMS: atom_id res chain seq x y z
N MET A 1 14.78 4.08 26.00
CA MET A 1 15.18 4.72 24.72
C MET A 1 13.94 5.36 24.13
N ALA A 2 13.76 6.67 24.32
CA ALA A 2 12.59 7.40 23.83
C ALA A 2 12.89 7.90 22.41
N GLN A 3 12.41 7.19 21.39
CA GLN A 3 12.48 7.66 20.01
C GLN A 3 11.30 8.60 19.75
N GLN A 4 11.58 9.84 19.39
CA GLN A 4 10.55 10.78 18.98
C GLN A 4 10.15 10.49 17.53
N ARG A 5 8.93 9.97 17.34
CA ARG A 5 8.36 9.65 16.02
C ARG A 5 7.50 10.81 15.55
N VAL A 6 7.84 11.37 14.39
CA VAL A 6 6.97 12.32 13.67
C VAL A 6 6.51 11.64 12.38
N SER A 7 5.20 11.45 12.23
CA SER A 7 4.60 10.84 11.04
C SER A 7 3.81 11.90 10.25
N GLN A 8 4.29 12.25 9.06
CA GLN A 8 3.53 13.01 8.07
C GLN A 8 3.25 12.09 6.89
N GLY A 9 1.97 11.93 6.53
CA GLY A 9 1.48 10.88 5.62
C GLY A 9 2.40 10.55 4.45
N GLY A 10 3.20 9.49 4.61
CA GLY A 10 4.17 9.02 3.61
C GLY A 10 5.59 8.82 4.16
N LEU A 11 5.96 9.48 5.27
CA LEU A 11 7.28 9.39 5.89
C LEU A 11 7.22 9.46 7.42
N SER A 12 7.90 8.52 8.08
CA SER A 12 8.26 8.58 9.51
C SER A 12 9.72 9.05 9.60
N THR A 13 9.99 9.97 10.52
CA THR A 13 11.36 10.35 10.90
C THR A 13 11.65 9.87 12.32
N TYR A 14 12.79 9.22 12.50
CA TYR A 14 13.33 8.77 13.78
C TYR A 14 14.64 9.48 14.06
N THR A 15 14.73 10.19 15.19
CA THR A 15 15.97 10.83 15.64
C THR A 15 16.57 10.05 16.79
N ASP A 16 17.86 9.73 16.73
CA ASP A 16 18.58 9.11 17.83
C ASP A 16 19.11 10.14 18.85
N GLU A 17 19.72 9.66 19.93
CA GLU A 17 20.25 10.51 21.01
C GLU A 17 21.46 11.36 20.57
N LEU A 18 22.08 11.04 19.42
CA LEU A 18 23.19 11.77 18.82
C LEU A 18 22.71 12.81 17.80
N GLY A 19 21.40 12.90 17.57
CA GLY A 19 20.80 13.82 16.60
C GLY A 19 20.76 13.29 15.16
N ASN A 20 21.14 12.04 14.90
CA ASN A 20 21.02 11.46 13.57
C ASN A 20 19.56 11.18 13.25
N ALA A 21 19.09 11.70 12.11
CA ALA A 21 17.75 11.43 11.60
C ALA A 21 17.76 10.27 10.60
N THR A 22 16.86 9.32 10.80
CA THR A 22 16.58 8.26 9.82
C THR A 22 15.15 8.39 9.32
N HIS A 23 15.00 8.27 8.00
CA HIS A 23 13.70 8.37 7.33
C HIS A 23 13.22 7.00 6.88
N VAL A 24 11.97 6.70 7.16
CA VAL A 24 11.31 5.44 6.79
C VAL A 24 10.01 5.76 6.07
N LYS A 25 9.78 5.14 4.91
CA LYS A 25 8.52 5.28 4.18
C LYS A 25 7.39 4.71 5.01
N THR A 26 6.23 5.34 4.99
CA THR A 26 5.03 4.83 5.68
C THR A 26 3.89 4.57 4.73
N PHE A 27 2.98 3.70 5.12
CA PHE A 27 1.67 3.56 4.48
C PHE A 27 0.55 3.60 5.52
N THR A 28 -0.63 4.04 5.11
CA THR A 28 -1.85 3.98 5.93
C THR A 28 -2.61 2.73 5.57
N CYS A 29 -2.91 1.90 6.57
CA CYS A 29 -3.72 0.70 6.41
C CYS A 29 -5.16 1.06 6.05
N CYS A 30 -5.70 0.57 4.93
CA CYS A 30 -7.08 0.86 4.53
C CYS A 30 -8.15 0.16 5.40
N HIS A 31 -7.77 -0.85 6.18
CA HIS A 31 -8.70 -1.57 7.07
C HIS A 31 -8.87 -0.91 8.44
N CYS A 32 -7.77 -0.50 9.08
CA CYS A 32 -7.80 0.06 10.44
C CYS A 32 -7.39 1.54 10.50
N ASN A 33 -7.05 2.15 9.37
CA ASN A 33 -6.65 3.55 9.24
C ASN A 33 -5.45 3.95 10.12
N GLN A 34 -4.57 3.00 10.43
CA GLN A 34 -3.34 3.22 11.20
C GLN A 34 -2.12 3.36 10.27
N VAL A 35 -1.12 4.12 10.71
CA VAL A 35 0.11 4.38 9.96
C VAL A 35 1.21 3.40 10.36
N PHE A 36 1.69 2.63 9.38
CA PHE A 36 2.75 1.64 9.55
C PHE A 36 3.96 1.97 8.69
N ASP A 37 5.13 1.56 9.17
CA ASP A 37 6.38 1.71 8.47
C ASP A 37 6.55 0.62 7.40
N VAL A 38 7.12 0.98 6.25
CA VAL A 38 7.48 0.07 5.17
C VAL A 38 8.92 -0.40 5.42
N PRO A 39 9.15 -1.71 5.66
CA PRO A 39 10.50 -2.23 5.85
C PRO A 39 11.37 -1.93 4.62
N LYS A 40 12.60 -1.46 4.84
CA LYS A 40 13.55 -1.10 3.76
C LYS A 40 13.83 -2.24 2.78
N ALA A 41 13.67 -3.50 3.20
CA ALA A 41 13.96 -4.68 2.39
C ALA A 41 12.85 -5.07 1.39
N ASN A 42 11.65 -4.48 1.49
CA ASN A 42 10.50 -4.86 0.67
C ASN A 42 10.32 -3.91 -0.53
N GLU A 43 11.22 -4.02 -1.51
CA GLU A 43 10.84 -3.78 -2.90
C GLU A 43 10.14 -5.07 -3.39
N PRO A 44 8.83 -5.07 -3.72
CA PRO A 44 8.00 -3.95 -4.16
C PRO A 44 6.92 -3.53 -3.13
N GLU A 45 6.52 -2.25 -3.18
CA GLU A 45 5.35 -1.50 -2.67
C GLU A 45 4.22 -2.23 -1.88
N VAL A 46 4.54 -3.19 -1.01
CA VAL A 46 3.60 -3.98 -0.23
C VAL A 46 3.89 -3.72 1.24
N GLY A 47 2.97 -3.00 1.88
CA GLY A 47 2.95 -2.80 3.32
C GLY A 47 2.35 -4.01 4.02
N PHE A 48 2.82 -4.33 5.22
CA PHE A 48 2.22 -5.35 6.08
C PHE A 48 1.67 -4.68 7.34
N CYS A 49 0.36 -4.75 7.52
CA CYS A 49 -0.29 -4.22 8.71
C CYS A 49 -0.19 -5.26 9.83
N THR A 50 0.63 -5.00 10.85
CA THR A 50 0.81 -5.92 11.99
C THR A 50 -0.42 -6.01 12.91
N ARG A 51 -1.39 -5.09 12.76
CA ARG A 51 -2.65 -5.12 13.52
C ARG A 51 -3.72 -5.98 12.85
N CYS A 52 -3.88 -5.85 11.54
CA CYS A 52 -4.88 -6.59 10.77
C CYS A 52 -4.32 -7.86 10.14
N PHE A 53 -3.01 -8.09 10.22
CA PHE A 53 -2.26 -9.15 9.53
C PHE A 53 -2.51 -9.15 8.01
N ALA A 54 -2.92 -8.02 7.45
CA ALA A 54 -3.21 -7.86 6.04
C ALA A 54 -1.99 -7.34 5.28
N ARG A 55 -1.68 -7.97 4.14
CA ARG A 55 -0.80 -7.38 3.13
C ARG A 55 -1.57 -6.32 2.37
N GLU A 56 -1.08 -5.10 2.41
CA GLU A 56 -1.66 -3.99 1.68
C GLU A 56 -0.75 -3.59 0.53
N CYS A 57 -1.31 -3.59 -0.67
CA CYS A 57 -0.67 -2.94 -1.79
C CYS A 57 -0.82 -1.42 -1.62
N ILE A 58 0.28 -0.68 -1.57
CA ILE A 58 0.27 0.79 -1.43
C ILE A 58 -0.60 1.44 -2.52
N ARG A 59 -0.65 0.85 -3.73
CA ARG A 59 -1.49 1.34 -4.84
C ARG A 59 -2.98 1.23 -4.54
N CYS A 60 -3.41 0.17 -3.84
CA CYS A 60 -4.80 0.02 -3.42
C CYS A 60 -5.13 0.94 -2.25
N ALA A 61 -4.22 1.05 -1.26
CA ALA A 61 -4.39 1.95 -0.12
C ALA A 61 -4.55 3.41 -0.56
N ARG A 62 -3.74 3.88 -1.54
CA ARG A 62 -3.87 5.23 -2.12
C ARG A 62 -5.21 5.48 -2.82
N LYS A 63 -5.83 4.44 -3.39
CA LYS A 63 -7.12 4.55 -4.08
C LYS A 63 -8.32 4.45 -3.13
N GLY A 64 -8.11 4.05 -1.88
CA GLY A 64 -9.18 3.76 -0.92
C GLY A 64 -10.07 2.56 -1.28
N VAL A 65 -9.79 1.88 -2.39
CA VAL A 65 -10.60 0.78 -2.92
C VAL A 65 -9.67 -0.34 -3.37
N CYS A 66 -9.80 -1.50 -2.71
CA CYS A 66 -9.15 -2.73 -3.15
C CYS A 66 -10.14 -3.54 -3.99
N VAL A 67 -9.80 -3.78 -5.27
CA VAL A 67 -10.59 -4.68 -6.12
C VAL A 67 -10.05 -6.11 -5.95
N PRO A 68 -10.89 -7.08 -5.51
CA PRO A 68 -10.48 -8.48 -5.39
C PRO A 68 -9.90 -9.03 -6.70
N PHE A 69 -8.96 -9.96 -6.59
CA PHE A 69 -8.27 -10.53 -7.75
C PHE A 69 -9.25 -11.11 -8.79
N MET A 70 -10.24 -11.87 -8.34
CA MET A 70 -11.27 -12.45 -9.22
C MET A 70 -12.08 -11.39 -9.97
N LYS A 71 -12.37 -10.25 -9.34
CA LYS A 71 -13.06 -9.13 -10.00
C LYS A 71 -12.22 -8.45 -11.07
N LYS A 72 -10.89 -8.43 -10.90
CA LYS A 72 -9.98 -7.95 -11.95
C LYS A 72 -10.01 -8.88 -13.16
N ILE A 73 -9.93 -10.20 -12.95
CA ILE A 73 -10.02 -11.19 -14.03
C ILE A 73 -11.34 -11.03 -14.80
N GLU A 74 -12.47 -10.96 -14.09
CA GLU A 74 -13.80 -10.78 -14.69
C GLU A 74 -13.85 -9.53 -15.60
N SER A 75 -13.26 -8.42 -15.14
CA SER A 75 -13.17 -7.19 -15.93
C SER A 75 -12.33 -7.35 -17.20
N HIS A 76 -11.24 -8.10 -17.14
CA HIS A 76 -10.38 -8.37 -18.30
C HIS A 76 -11.09 -9.27 -19.32
N GLU A 77 -11.73 -10.34 -18.87
CA GLU A 77 -12.50 -11.23 -19.74
C GLU A 77 -13.67 -10.51 -20.41
N ARG A 78 -14.39 -9.67 -19.65
CA ARG A 78 -15.49 -8.85 -20.19
C ARG A 78 -14.99 -7.91 -21.29
N ARG A 79 -13.87 -7.21 -21.04
CA ARG A 79 -13.24 -6.34 -22.04
C ARG A 79 -12.84 -7.15 -23.28
N SER A 80 -12.27 -8.34 -23.11
CA SER A 80 -11.88 -9.19 -24.23
C SER A 80 -13.08 -9.62 -25.07
N ARG A 81 -14.20 -10.00 -24.45
CA ARG A 81 -15.45 -10.35 -25.17
C ARG A 81 -15.98 -9.18 -25.98
N LEU A 82 -15.96 -7.97 -25.41
CA LEU A 82 -16.41 -6.75 -26.12
C LEU A 82 -15.51 -6.42 -27.32
N LEU A 83 -14.19 -6.59 -27.19
CA LEU A 83 -13.25 -6.34 -28.28
C LEU A 83 -13.43 -7.32 -29.44
N ILE A 84 -13.65 -8.60 -29.15
CA ILE A 84 -13.95 -9.61 -30.17
C ILE A 84 -15.25 -9.26 -30.90
N ALA A 85 -16.32 -8.99 -30.15
CA ALA A 85 -17.62 -8.63 -30.73
C ALA A 85 -17.54 -7.36 -31.60
N ALA A 86 -16.74 -6.37 -31.20
CA ALA A 86 -16.55 -5.14 -31.97
C ALA A 86 -15.68 -5.31 -33.22
N SER A 87 -14.92 -6.41 -33.33
CA SER A 87 -14.13 -6.72 -34.52
C SER A 87 -14.88 -7.52 -35.58
N GLU A 88 -16.03 -8.10 -35.22
CA GLU A 88 -16.84 -8.96 -36.08
C GLU A 88 -18.04 -8.22 -36.74
N GLY A 89 -18.25 -6.94 -36.43
CA GLY A 89 -19.31 -6.08 -36.99
C GLY A 89 -18.75 -4.89 -37.74
#